data_AF-A0A2K9A967-F1
#
_entry.id   AF-A0A2K9A967-F1
#
_cell.length_a   1.000
_cell.length_b   1.000
_cell.length_c   1.000
_cell.angle_alpha   90.00
_cell.angle_beta   90.00
_cell.angle_gamma   90.00
#
_symmetry.space_group_name_H-M   'P 1'
#
loop_
_entity.id
_entity.type
_entity.pdbx_description
1 polymer ?
#
loop_
_entity_poly.entity_id
_entity_poly.type
_entity_poly.pdbx_seq_one_letter_code
_entity_poly.pdbx_strand_id
1 'polypeptide(L)'
;MTKDQFMIDNKAKITYAVGFDTSDEDTNARIEMLIEAGIADLQQAGVKDEVIFTNKLSVVALVQFVMDNLKMVPGEFQTSPVYLSNVQKLRYVVIPDAI
;
A
#
# COMPACT_ATOMS: atom_id res chain seq x y z
N MET A 1 -7.37 13.62 0.84
CA MET A 1 -7.74 12.47 1.70
C MET A 1 -6.62 12.29 2.73
N THR A 2 -6.93 11.99 3.98
CA THR A 2 -5.93 11.70 5.04
C THR A 2 -5.49 10.24 4.98
N LYS A 3 -4.36 9.89 5.60
CA LYS A 3 -3.91 8.50 5.76
C LYS A 3 -5.00 7.63 6.42
N ASP A 4 -5.58 8.11 7.52
CA ASP A 4 -6.60 7.35 8.27
C ASP A 4 -7.84 7.07 7.42
N GLN A 5 -8.30 8.06 6.66
CA GLN A 5 -9.44 7.87 5.75
C GLN A 5 -9.09 6.87 4.63
N PHE A 6 -7.88 6.96 4.08
CA PHE A 6 -7.42 6.01 3.07
C PHE A 6 -7.38 4.57 3.62
N MET A 7 -6.92 4.40 4.86
CA MET A 7 -6.88 3.10 5.54
C MET A 7 -8.28 2.53 5.72
N ILE A 8 -9.23 3.33 6.23
CA ILE A 8 -10.63 2.93 6.39
C ILE A 8 -11.23 2.49 5.05
N ASP A 9 -10.99 3.25 3.98
CA ASP A 9 -11.61 3.02 2.68
C ASP A 9 -11.01 1.83 1.91
N ASN A 10 -9.78 1.41 2.23
CA ASN A 10 -9.04 0.47 1.39
C ASN A 10 -8.48 -0.75 2.13
N LYS A 11 -8.41 -0.78 3.47
CA LYS A 11 -7.89 -1.93 4.23
C LYS A 11 -8.59 -3.22 3.82
N ALA A 12 -9.92 -3.26 3.88
CA ALA A 12 -10.70 -4.45 3.53
C ALA A 12 -10.46 -4.92 2.08
N LYS A 13 -10.28 -3.99 1.13
CA LYS A 13 -9.98 -4.31 -0.27
C LYS A 13 -8.60 -4.96 -0.40
N ILE A 14 -7.61 -4.43 0.32
CA ILE A 14 -6.25 -4.96 0.33
C ILE A 14 -6.25 -6.35 0.98
N THR A 15 -6.87 -6.51 2.16
CA THR A 15 -6.93 -7.80 2.86
C THR A 15 -7.58 -8.89 2.00
N TYR A 16 -8.69 -8.57 1.34
CA TYR A 16 -9.36 -9.51 0.43
C TYR A 16 -8.49 -9.86 -0.78
N ALA A 17 -7.80 -8.89 -1.37
CA ALA A 17 -6.93 -9.11 -2.53
C ALA A 17 -5.73 -10.01 -2.20
N VAL A 18 -5.26 -10.00 -0.94
CA VAL A 18 -4.17 -10.87 -0.48
C VAL A 18 -4.66 -12.23 0.07
N GLY A 19 -5.97 -12.47 0.07
CA GLY A 19 -6.56 -13.76 0.44
C GLY A 19 -6.62 -14.04 1.94
N PHE A 20 -6.65 -13.01 2.79
CA PHE A 20 -6.78 -13.15 4.23
C PHE A 20 -8.21 -12.87 4.72
N ASP A 21 -8.58 -13.52 5.82
CA ASP A 21 -9.83 -13.25 6.53
C ASP A 21 -9.65 -12.05 7.47
N THR A 22 -10.52 -11.06 7.36
CA THR A 22 -10.56 -9.87 8.23
C THR A 22 -11.29 -10.11 9.55
N SER A 23 -11.75 -11.33 9.84
CA SER A 23 -12.42 -11.64 11.12
C SER A 23 -11.42 -11.92 12.25
N ASP A 24 -10.18 -12.28 11.91
CA ASP A 24 -9.10 -12.57 12.85
C ASP A 24 -8.35 -11.28 13.24
N GLU A 25 -8.32 -10.98 14.53
CA GLU A 25 -7.77 -9.71 15.06
C GLU A 25 -6.26 -9.58 14.84
N ASP A 26 -5.52 -10.67 15.02
CA ASP A 26 -4.05 -10.70 14.81
C ASP A 26 -3.70 -10.50 13.33
N THR A 27 -4.46 -11.14 12.44
CA THR A 27 -4.34 -10.98 10.99
C THR A 27 -4.64 -9.54 10.58
N ASN A 28 -5.70 -8.93 11.10
CA ASN A 28 -6.03 -7.54 10.84
C ASN A 28 -4.91 -6.59 11.26
N ALA A 29 -4.38 -6.75 12.48
CA ALA A 29 -3.29 -5.93 12.98
C ALA A 29 -2.03 -6.07 12.12
N ARG A 30 -1.73 -7.31 11.68
CA ARG A 30 -0.61 -7.58 10.78
C ARG A 30 -0.77 -6.92 9.41
N ILE A 31 -1.95 -7.02 8.80
CA ILE A 31 -2.23 -6.38 7.51
C ILE A 31 -2.15 -4.86 7.64
N GLU A 32 -2.69 -4.28 8.71
CA GLU A 32 -2.61 -2.86 8.98
C GLU A 32 -1.16 -2.38 9.05
N MET A 33 -0.33 -3.06 9.83
CA MET A 33 1.11 -2.78 9.93
C MET A 33 1.81 -2.88 8.55
N LEU A 34 1.50 -3.88 7.74
CA LEU A 34 2.09 -4.04 6.40
C LEU A 34 1.64 -2.95 5.43
N ILE A 35 0.39 -2.51 5.50
CA ILE A 35 -0.09 -1.39 4.68
C ILE A 35 0.61 -0.10 5.10
N GLU A 36 0.76 0.14 6.40
CA GLU A 36 1.48 1.32 6.91
C GLU A 36 2.95 1.33 6.48
N ALA A 37 3.62 0.17 6.56
CA ALA A 37 4.99 0.01 6.07
C ALA A 37 5.06 0.26 4.55
N GLY A 38 4.11 -0.24 3.77
CA GLY A 38 4.04 0.01 2.33
C GLY A 38 3.79 1.47 1.98
N ILE A 39 2.98 2.20 2.76
CA ILE A 39 2.80 3.65 2.61
C ILE A 39 4.11 4.37 2.89
N ALA A 40 4.81 4.01 3.97
CA ALA A 40 6.10 4.60 4.30
C ALA A 40 7.15 4.33 3.20
N ASP A 41 7.16 3.13 2.61
CA ASP A 41 8.06 2.81 1.49
C ASP A 41 7.75 3.68 0.25
N LEU A 42 6.47 3.84 -0.10
CA LEU A 42 6.06 4.74 -1.20
C LEU A 42 6.52 6.19 -0.96
N GLN A 43 6.39 6.68 0.27
CA GLN A 43 6.84 8.02 0.65
C GLN A 43 8.37 8.15 0.54
N GLN A 44 9.12 7.17 1.05
CA GLN A 44 10.58 7.13 0.95
C GLN A 44 11.06 7.04 -0.51
N ALA A 45 10.30 6.35 -1.37
CA ALA A 45 10.54 6.29 -2.80
C ALA A 45 10.19 7.58 -3.56
N GLY A 46 9.65 8.60 -2.87
CA GLY A 46 9.33 9.91 -3.42
C GLY A 46 7.97 10.00 -4.11
N VAL A 47 7.05 9.08 -3.81
CA VAL A 47 5.64 9.23 -4.21
C VAL A 47 4.97 10.23 -3.27
N LYS A 48 4.30 11.25 -3.82
CA LYS A 48 3.62 12.26 -3.02
C LYS A 48 2.38 11.69 -2.32
N ASP A 49 2.11 12.15 -1.10
CA ASP A 49 0.91 11.77 -0.31
C ASP A 49 -0.40 11.94 -1.10
N GLU A 50 -0.54 13.04 -1.83
CA GLU A 50 -1.68 13.31 -2.69
C GLU A 50 -1.91 12.19 -3.71
N VAL A 51 -0.84 11.61 -4.28
CA VAL A 51 -0.92 10.50 -5.23
C VAL A 51 -1.19 9.20 -4.50
N ILE A 52 -0.51 8.94 -3.37
CA ILE A 52 -0.71 7.74 -2.56
C ILE A 52 -2.20 7.60 -2.18
N PHE A 53 -2.81 8.69 -1.70
CA PHE A 53 -4.15 8.65 -1.14
C PHE A 53 -5.29 8.86 -2.15
N THR A 54 -4.99 9.21 -3.40
CA THR A 54 -6.05 9.44 -4.41
C THR A 54 -5.94 8.54 -5.65
N ASN A 55 -4.77 7.97 -5.93
CA ASN A 55 -4.56 7.14 -7.11
C ASN A 55 -4.86 5.66 -6.83
N LYS A 56 -5.68 5.03 -7.68
CA LYS A 56 -6.03 3.60 -7.56
C LYS A 56 -4.80 2.68 -7.72
N LEU A 57 -3.79 3.10 -8.48
CA LEU A 57 -2.54 2.35 -8.64
C LEU A 57 -1.78 2.22 -7.31
N SER A 58 -1.95 3.18 -6.39
CA SER A 58 -1.37 3.11 -5.04
C SER A 58 -1.95 1.94 -4.26
N VAL A 59 -3.26 1.67 -4.37
CA VAL A 59 -3.89 0.50 -3.74
C VAL A 59 -3.32 -0.80 -4.33
N VAL A 60 -3.14 -0.88 -5.65
CA VAL A 60 -2.54 -2.05 -6.31
C VAL A 60 -1.09 -2.28 -5.86
N ALA A 61 -0.29 -1.20 -5.77
CA ALA A 61 1.07 -1.28 -5.26
C ALA A 61 1.10 -1.77 -3.80
N LEU A 62 0.17 -1.30 -2.95
CA LEU A 62 0.07 -1.76 -1.57
C LEU A 62 -0.36 -3.23 -1.46
N VAL A 63 -1.27 -3.71 -2.31
CA VAL A 63 -1.60 -5.15 -2.38
C VAL A 63 -0.35 -5.97 -2.69
N GLN A 64 0.47 -5.53 -3.64
CA GLN A 64 1.71 -6.21 -4.00
C GLN A 64 2.72 -6.18 -2.86
N PHE A 65 2.92 -5.02 -2.22
CA PHE A 65 3.78 -4.89 -1.07
C PHE A 65 3.34 -5.83 0.06
N VAL A 66 2.05 -5.84 0.41
CA VAL A 66 1.52 -6.73 1.44
C VAL A 66 1.74 -8.20 1.05
N MET A 67 1.43 -8.60 -0.19
CA MET A 67 1.69 -9.97 -0.69
C MET A 67 3.14 -10.39 -0.59
N ASP A 68 4.07 -9.53 -1.00
CA ASP A 68 5.49 -9.81 -0.98
C ASP A 68 6.00 -9.99 0.46
N ASN A 69 5.37 -9.30 1.42
CA ASN A 69 5.80 -9.25 2.81
C ASN A 69 4.96 -10.09 3.79
N LEU A 70 3.92 -10.77 3.30
CA LEU A 70 3.07 -11.66 4.10
C LEU A 70 3.80 -12.91 4.60
N LYS A 71 4.87 -13.32 3.92
CA LYS A 71 5.65 -14.51 4.28
C LYS A 71 6.78 -14.23 5.27
N MET A 72 6.91 -13.00 5.78
CA MET A 72 8.22 -12.59 6.29
C MET A 72 8.66 -13.12 7.64
N VAL A 73 9.95 -13.43 7.61
CA VAL A 73 10.92 -13.49 8.69
C VAL A 73 11.27 -12.05 9.11
N PRO A 74 11.36 -11.73 10.42
CA PRO A 74 11.65 -10.38 10.87
C PRO A 74 12.98 -9.82 10.32
N GLY A 75 12.98 -8.56 9.85
CA GLY A 75 14.21 -7.78 9.61
C GLY A 75 14.55 -7.46 8.15
N GLU A 76 13.84 -8.01 7.18
CA GLU A 76 13.97 -7.63 5.76
C GLU A 76 12.58 -7.23 5.25
N PHE A 77 12.49 -6.43 4.19
CA PHE A 77 11.28 -6.30 3.37
C PHE A 77 11.62 -6.80 1.97
N GLN A 78 10.73 -7.59 1.36
CA GLN A 78 10.86 -8.03 -0.02
C GLN A 78 9.93 -7.21 -0.91
N THR A 79 10.46 -6.76 -2.05
CA THR A 79 9.69 -6.02 -3.05
C THR A 79 9.82 -6.71 -4.40
N SER A 80 8.70 -7.08 -4.99
CA SER A 80 8.66 -7.68 -6.33
C SER A 80 8.98 -6.64 -7.42
N PRO A 81 9.48 -7.09 -8.60
CA PRO A 81 9.65 -6.21 -9.75
C PRO A 81 8.36 -5.49 -10.18
N VAL A 82 7.20 -6.14 -9.95
CA VAL A 82 5.89 -5.56 -10.27
C VAL A 82 5.58 -4.40 -9.34
N TYR A 83 5.84 -4.55 -8.03
CA TYR A 83 5.75 -3.45 -7.07
C TYR A 83 6.61 -2.27 -7.52
N LEU A 84 7.91 -2.50 -7.76
CA LEU A 84 8.85 -1.45 -8.15
C LEU A 84 8.43 -0.71 -9.44
N SER A 85 7.91 -1.44 -10.43
CA SER A 85 7.36 -0.85 -11.67
C SER A 85 6.18 0.10 -11.39
N ASN A 86 5.30 -0.26 -10.46
CA ASN A 86 4.16 0.57 -10.09
C ASN A 86 4.58 1.78 -9.25
N VAL A 87 5.54 1.64 -8.34
CA VAL A 87 6.14 2.78 -7.62
C VAL A 87 6.73 3.79 -8.59
N GLN A 88 7.48 3.34 -9.60
CA GLN A 88 8.02 4.23 -10.62
C GLN A 88 6.93 5.01 -11.34
N LYS A 89 5.84 4.35 -11.75
CA LYS A 89 4.70 5.04 -12.40
C LYS A 89 4.06 6.08 -11.48
N LEU A 90 3.85 5.73 -10.20
CA LEU A 90 3.24 6.61 -9.21
C LEU A 90 4.06 7.90 -9.00
N ARG A 91 5.39 7.83 -9.05
CA ARG A 91 6.28 9.00 -8.94
C ARG A 91 6.08 10.03 -10.06
N TYR A 92 5.61 9.61 -11.22
CA TYR A 92 5.41 10.48 -12.38
C TYR A 92 3.95 10.85 -12.61
N VAL A 93 3.03 10.50 -11.70
CA VAL A 93 1.64 10.93 -11.80
C VAL A 93 1.58 12.44 -11.58
N VAL A 94 1.14 13.14 -12.62
CA VAL A 94 0.79 14.56 -12.53
C VAL A 94 -0.66 14.65 -12.08
N ILE A 95 -0.91 15.29 -10.94
CA ILE A 95 -2.26 15.66 -10.54
C ILE A 95 -2.58 16.97 -11.27
N PRO A 96 -3.61 17.02 -12.13
CA PRO A 96 -4.02 18.27 -12.74
C PRO A 96 -4.39 19.27 -11.64
N ASP A 97 -3.84 20.48 -11.69
CA ASP A 97 -4.22 21.55 -10.76
C ASP A 97 -5.74 21.71 -10.80
N ALA A 98 -6.36 21.73 -9.62
CA ALA A 98 -7.79 21.97 -9.50
C ALA A 98 -8.10 23.37 -10.04
N ILE A 99 -8.84 23.43 -11.16
CA ILE A 99 -9.38 24.66 -11.76
C ILE A 99 -10.49 25.20 -10.86
#